data_AF-A0A967QD85-F1
#
_entry.id   AF-A0A967QD85-F1
#
_cell.length_a   1.000
_cell.length_b   1.000
_cell.length_c   1.000
_cell.angle_alpha   90.00
_cell.angle_beta   90.00
_cell.angle_gamma   90.00
#
_symmetry.space_group_name_H-M   'P 1'
#
loop_
_entity.id
_entity.type
_entity.pdbx_description
1 polymer ?
#
loop_
_entity_poly.entity_id
_entity_poly.type
_entity_poly.pdbx_seq_one_letter_code
_entity_poly.pdbx_strand_id
1 'polypeptide(L)'
;MPTPVADPRSFHVPAGPVPGDPTPTEPPVPAPRRRRWPWVVVVVVALLAVVPAWVGLRAWSSWRSVERVELEGILEGAAGGTNYLIVGTDSRAGVDPDAPNAGVIFGEGIAGERTDTIGILRIDDGDVSLLAIPRDLYVDTGAGPTRINAAFARGGPAQLVTTVQDQLSIGIDHYLEVDFAGFLSLVDALGGVTIDFPHPARDPKSGLQVDTAGPVELDSDMALAYVRSRNYIELVDGVERRDPTADLGRVERQQRFLAAVFASLGGTRNPFTLLEALDGVSD
;
A
#
# COMPACT_ATOMS: atom_id res chain seq x y z
N MET A 1 114.54 -10.76 -9.42
CA MET A 1 114.49 -11.74 -10.52
C MET A 1 113.36 -11.33 -11.47
N PRO A 2 113.52 -11.50 -12.80
CA PRO A 2 112.77 -10.76 -13.82
C PRO A 2 111.38 -11.36 -14.12
N THR A 3 110.45 -10.50 -14.53
CA THR A 3 109.10 -10.81 -15.03
C THR A 3 109.12 -11.37 -16.46
N PRO A 4 108.35 -12.42 -16.80
CA PRO A 4 108.14 -12.80 -18.19
C PRO A 4 106.92 -12.08 -18.80
N VAL A 5 107.13 -11.64 -20.03
CA VAL A 5 106.24 -10.88 -20.92
C VAL A 5 105.15 -11.80 -21.49
N ALA A 6 103.90 -11.31 -21.59
CA ALA A 6 102.78 -12.01 -22.20
C ALA A 6 102.79 -11.89 -23.75
N ASP A 7 102.62 -13.00 -24.44
CA ASP A 7 102.60 -13.11 -25.91
C ASP A 7 101.18 -12.81 -26.48
N PRO A 8 100.99 -11.77 -27.32
CA PRO A 8 99.69 -11.25 -27.72
C PRO A 8 99.01 -12.00 -28.89
N ARG A 9 99.06 -13.34 -28.98
CA ARG A 9 98.49 -14.09 -30.13
C ARG A 9 97.34 -15.05 -29.84
N SER A 10 96.67 -14.96 -28.69
CA SER A 10 95.46 -15.76 -28.43
C SER A 10 94.20 -15.11 -29.01
N PHE A 11 93.63 -15.69 -30.08
CA PHE A 11 92.23 -15.50 -30.47
C PHE A 11 91.44 -16.78 -30.17
N HIS A 12 90.37 -16.64 -29.39
CA HIS A 12 89.43 -17.70 -29.02
C HIS A 12 88.21 -17.65 -29.94
N VAL A 13 87.87 -18.79 -30.57
CA VAL A 13 86.61 -18.95 -31.33
C VAL A 13 85.69 -19.86 -30.52
N PRO A 14 84.51 -19.38 -30.07
CA PRO A 14 83.62 -20.16 -29.21
C PRO A 14 82.89 -21.27 -29.98
N ALA A 15 82.73 -22.41 -29.30
CA ALA A 15 82.14 -23.64 -29.80
C ALA A 15 80.62 -23.56 -29.99
N GLY A 16 80.10 -24.18 -31.05
CA GLY A 16 78.68 -24.42 -31.23
C GLY A 16 78.18 -25.55 -30.31
N PRO A 17 76.99 -25.43 -29.70
CA PRO A 17 76.48 -26.41 -28.75
C PRO A 17 76.00 -27.70 -29.42
N VAL A 18 76.37 -28.83 -28.82
CA VAL A 18 75.98 -30.21 -29.16
C VAL A 18 74.57 -30.49 -28.61
N PRO A 19 73.67 -31.20 -29.32
CA PRO A 19 72.31 -31.49 -28.84
C PRO A 19 72.31 -32.44 -27.62
N GLY A 20 71.56 -32.10 -26.57
CA GLY A 20 71.33 -32.92 -25.38
C GLY A 20 70.06 -33.78 -25.46
N ASP A 21 70.07 -34.90 -24.74
CA ASP A 21 69.00 -35.90 -24.64
C ASP A 21 67.63 -35.33 -24.17
N PRO A 22 66.50 -35.95 -24.57
CA PRO A 22 65.17 -35.52 -24.14
C PRO A 22 64.95 -35.78 -22.64
N THR A 23 64.63 -34.73 -21.90
CA THR A 23 64.28 -34.77 -20.47
C THR A 23 62.91 -35.44 -20.24
N PRO A 24 62.74 -36.22 -19.15
CA PRO A 24 61.46 -36.83 -18.79
C PRO A 24 60.37 -35.77 -18.51
N THR A 25 59.18 -35.94 -19.07
CA THR A 25 58.03 -35.05 -18.82
C THR A 25 57.46 -35.30 -17.43
N GLU A 26 57.54 -34.29 -16.56
CA GLU A 26 56.99 -34.29 -15.21
C GLU A 26 55.45 -34.29 -15.24
N PRO A 27 54.75 -35.06 -14.39
CA PRO A 27 53.28 -35.06 -14.35
C PRO A 27 52.74 -33.70 -13.89
N PRO A 28 51.60 -33.23 -14.42
CA PRO A 28 51.07 -31.93 -14.08
C PRO A 28 50.64 -31.85 -12.61
N VAL A 29 51.18 -30.86 -11.89
CA VAL A 29 50.81 -30.55 -10.51
C VAL A 29 49.34 -30.11 -10.44
N PRO A 30 48.50 -30.69 -9.55
CA PRO A 30 47.11 -30.27 -9.43
C PRO A 30 47.01 -28.81 -8.93
N ALA A 31 46.28 -27.98 -9.68
CA ALA A 31 46.09 -26.57 -9.33
C ALA A 31 45.34 -26.39 -7.99
N PRO A 32 45.72 -25.41 -7.14
CA PRO A 32 45.08 -25.20 -5.85
C PRO A 32 43.62 -24.74 -6.04
N ARG A 33 42.66 -25.53 -5.53
CA ARG A 33 41.24 -25.18 -5.48
C ARG A 33 41.04 -23.97 -4.55
N ARG A 34 40.86 -22.78 -5.14
CA ARG A 34 40.54 -21.55 -4.40
C ARG A 34 39.22 -21.75 -3.63
N ARG A 35 39.30 -21.72 -2.30
CA ARG A 35 38.16 -21.91 -1.39
C ARG A 35 37.21 -20.71 -1.55
N ARG A 36 36.07 -20.89 -2.22
CA ARG A 36 35.09 -19.83 -2.52
C ARG A 36 34.17 -19.46 -1.35
N TRP A 37 34.23 -20.21 -0.25
CA TRP A 37 33.36 -20.03 0.92
C TRP A 37 33.42 -18.65 1.62
N PRO A 38 34.56 -17.94 1.75
CA PRO A 38 34.54 -16.60 2.34
C PRO A 38 33.75 -15.61 1.48
N TRP A 39 33.75 -15.76 0.15
CA TRP A 39 32.91 -14.96 -0.75
C TRP A 39 31.42 -15.31 -0.61
N VAL A 40 31.08 -16.57 -0.36
CA VAL A 40 29.70 -16.98 -0.07
C VAL A 40 29.21 -16.35 1.23
N VAL A 41 30.03 -16.33 2.29
CA VAL A 41 29.68 -15.70 3.56
C VAL A 41 29.51 -14.18 3.40
N VAL A 42 30.39 -13.51 2.67
CA VAL A 42 30.27 -12.07 2.39
C VAL A 42 29.00 -11.75 1.60
N VAL A 43 28.65 -12.55 0.59
CA VAL A 43 27.41 -12.37 -0.18
C VAL A 43 26.17 -12.60 0.67
N VAL A 44 26.17 -13.61 1.54
CA VAL A 44 25.03 -13.89 2.45
C VAL A 44 24.86 -12.76 3.47
N VAL A 45 25.94 -12.26 4.07
CA VAL A 45 25.88 -11.14 5.02
C VAL A 45 25.46 -9.85 4.32
N ALA A 46 25.92 -9.60 3.10
CA ALA A 46 25.48 -8.46 2.30
C ALA A 46 23.97 -8.56 1.97
N LEU A 47 23.47 -9.74 1.58
CA LEU A 47 22.04 -9.98 1.35
C LEU A 47 21.22 -9.75 2.62
N LEU A 48 21.69 -10.27 3.76
CA LEU A 48 21.02 -10.10 5.05
C LEU A 48 21.04 -8.67 5.57
N ALA A 49 21.95 -7.81 5.10
CA ALA A 49 21.95 -6.38 5.43
C ALA A 49 21.13 -5.54 4.43
N VAL A 50 21.17 -5.89 3.14
CA VAL A 50 20.46 -5.16 2.08
C VAL A 50 18.96 -5.34 2.18
N VAL A 51 18.47 -6.54 2.50
CA VAL A 51 17.02 -6.80 2.64
C VAL A 51 16.38 -5.92 3.73
N PRO A 52 16.84 -5.92 5.00
CA PRO A 52 16.27 -5.06 6.03
C PRO A 52 16.55 -3.57 5.80
N ALA A 53 17.68 -3.21 5.17
CA ALA A 53 17.92 -1.82 4.78
C ALA A 53 16.93 -1.36 3.70
N TRP A 54 16.59 -2.22 2.74
CA TRP A 54 15.62 -1.94 1.69
C TRP A 54 14.19 -1.92 2.24
N VAL A 55 13.83 -2.85 3.12
CA VAL A 55 12.55 -2.84 3.86
C VAL A 55 12.45 -1.58 4.73
N GLY A 56 13.52 -1.23 5.44
CA GLY A 56 13.59 -0.02 6.26
C GLY A 56 13.54 1.26 5.42
N LEU A 57 14.15 1.27 4.22
CA LEU A 57 14.08 2.41 3.30
C LEU A 57 12.68 2.55 2.69
N ARG A 58 12.02 1.44 2.35
CA ARG A 58 10.62 1.38 1.92
C ARG A 58 9.71 1.91 3.02
N ALA A 59 9.77 1.34 4.23
CA ALA A 59 9.01 1.80 5.38
C ALA A 59 9.28 3.28 5.70
N TRP A 60 10.54 3.75 5.59
CA TRP A 60 10.90 5.14 5.82
C TRP A 60 10.44 6.10 4.72
N SER A 61 10.42 5.65 3.45
CA SER A 61 9.86 6.42 2.34
C SER A 61 8.35 6.50 2.43
N SER A 62 7.68 5.39 2.76
CA SER A 62 6.26 5.28 3.05
C SER A 62 5.85 6.21 4.20
N TRP A 63 6.58 6.17 5.31
CA TRP A 63 6.31 7.03 6.47
C TRP A 63 6.59 8.54 6.22
N ARG A 64 7.32 8.85 5.15
CA ARG A 64 7.56 10.21 4.64
C ARG A 64 6.57 10.63 3.55
N SER A 65 5.92 9.69 2.86
CA SER A 65 4.90 9.96 1.83
C SER A 65 3.51 10.13 2.41
N VAL A 66 3.29 9.79 3.69
CA VAL A 66 2.11 10.23 4.43
C VAL A 66 2.07 11.76 4.40
N GLU A 67 1.20 12.31 3.56
CA GLU A 67 0.90 13.73 3.49
C GLU A 67 0.22 14.12 4.81
N ARG A 68 1.04 14.37 5.84
CA ARG A 68 0.57 14.88 7.12
C ARG A 68 0.08 16.30 6.85
N VAL A 69 -1.21 16.45 6.61
CA VAL A 69 -1.83 17.77 6.55
C VAL A 69 -1.63 18.39 7.93
N GLU A 70 -0.83 19.47 8.00
CA GLU A 70 -0.54 20.21 9.22
C GLU A 70 -1.84 20.82 9.78
N LEU A 71 -2.60 20.03 10.54
CA LEU A 71 -3.85 20.42 11.18
C LEU A 71 -3.68 20.67 12.68
N GLU A 72 -2.44 20.70 13.18
CA GLU A 72 -2.09 20.82 14.61
C GLU A 72 -2.68 22.05 15.31
N GLY A 73 -3.13 23.08 14.56
CA GLY A 73 -3.81 24.25 15.11
C GLY A 73 -5.35 24.21 15.11
N ILE A 74 -5.95 23.20 14.48
CA ILE A 74 -7.41 23.08 14.27
C ILE A 74 -7.99 21.90 15.05
N LEU A 75 -7.18 20.89 15.36
CA LEU A 75 -7.62 19.67 16.05
C LEU A 75 -7.95 19.98 17.52
N GLU A 76 -9.24 19.95 17.86
CA GLU A 76 -9.71 20.07 19.24
C GLU A 76 -9.78 18.69 19.85
N GLY A 77 -8.83 18.38 20.74
CA GLY A 77 -8.73 17.05 21.31
C GLY A 77 -10.02 16.63 22.03
N ALA A 78 -10.49 15.41 21.78
CA ALA A 78 -11.71 14.91 22.41
C ALA A 78 -11.49 14.71 23.92
N ALA A 79 -12.45 15.12 24.76
CA ALA A 79 -12.40 14.89 26.20
C ALA A 79 -12.65 13.39 26.51
N GLY A 80 -11.57 12.60 26.50
CA GLY A 80 -11.63 11.14 26.63
C GLY A 80 -11.91 10.47 25.28
N GLY A 81 -11.14 9.42 24.96
CA GLY A 81 -11.10 8.78 23.65
C GLY A 81 -10.35 9.59 22.58
N THR A 82 -10.23 9.03 21.39
CA THR A 82 -9.57 9.63 20.22
C THR A 82 -10.50 9.59 19.02
N ASN A 83 -10.76 10.74 18.40
CA ASN A 83 -11.62 10.89 17.24
C ASN A 83 -10.79 11.07 15.96
N TYR A 84 -10.95 10.15 15.01
CA TYR A 84 -10.37 10.19 13.67
C TYR A 84 -11.44 10.59 12.67
N LEU A 85 -11.24 11.70 11.95
CA LEU A 85 -12.05 12.04 10.78
C LEU A 85 -11.47 11.31 9.57
N ILE A 86 -12.23 10.36 9.03
CA ILE A 86 -11.88 9.55 7.87
C ILE A 86 -12.61 10.09 6.65
N VAL A 87 -11.86 10.33 5.58
CA VAL A 87 -12.36 10.92 4.35
C VAL A 87 -11.93 10.05 3.17
N GLY A 88 -12.90 9.46 2.47
CA GLY A 88 -12.66 8.69 1.26
C GLY A 88 -12.70 9.58 0.02
N THR A 89 -11.60 9.62 -0.76
CA THR A 89 -11.51 10.38 -2.01
C THR A 89 -11.50 9.45 -3.23
N ASP A 90 -12.24 9.82 -4.29
CA ASP A 90 -12.22 9.15 -5.62
C ASP A 90 -10.94 9.50 -6.41
N SER A 91 -9.80 9.60 -5.70
CA SER A 91 -8.51 9.83 -6.32
C SER A 91 -7.97 8.51 -6.86
N ARG A 92 -7.46 8.58 -8.10
CA ARG A 92 -6.74 7.48 -8.77
C ARG A 92 -5.24 7.75 -8.84
N ALA A 93 -4.77 8.82 -8.20
CA ALA A 93 -3.34 9.12 -8.09
C ALA A 93 -2.68 8.01 -7.25
N GLY A 94 -1.45 7.61 -7.58
CA GLY A 94 -0.73 6.56 -6.83
C GLY A 94 -1.02 5.11 -7.29
N VAL A 95 -2.12 4.86 -8.00
CA VAL A 95 -2.40 3.53 -8.55
C VAL A 95 -1.59 3.29 -9.82
N ASP A 96 -0.78 2.24 -9.82
CA ASP A 96 -0.05 1.81 -11.02
C ASP A 96 -1.05 1.37 -12.12
N PRO A 97 -1.05 2.01 -13.31
CA PRO A 97 -1.93 1.65 -14.42
C PRO A 97 -1.73 0.22 -14.92
N ASP A 98 -0.60 -0.41 -14.60
CA ASP A 98 -0.29 -1.80 -14.93
C ASP A 98 -0.53 -2.76 -13.74
N ALA A 99 -1.05 -2.28 -12.60
CA ALA A 99 -1.39 -3.12 -11.47
C ALA A 99 -2.48 -4.15 -11.84
N PRO A 100 -2.50 -5.35 -11.22
CA PRO A 100 -3.49 -6.39 -11.51
C PRO A 100 -4.95 -5.89 -11.40
N ASN A 101 -5.17 -4.91 -10.53
CA ASN A 101 -6.44 -4.31 -10.17
C ASN A 101 -6.73 -2.98 -10.90
N ALA A 102 -5.83 -2.52 -11.78
CA ALA A 102 -5.99 -1.30 -12.56
C ALA A 102 -7.31 -1.29 -13.36
N GLY A 103 -7.72 -2.44 -13.92
CA GLY A 103 -8.99 -2.56 -14.65
C GLY A 103 -10.24 -2.19 -13.84
N VAL A 104 -10.24 -2.48 -12.53
CA VAL A 104 -11.36 -2.16 -11.61
C VAL A 104 -11.30 -0.68 -11.19
N ILE A 105 -10.09 -0.13 -11.07
CA ILE A 105 -9.85 1.23 -10.58
C ILE A 105 -10.12 2.29 -11.68
N PHE A 106 -9.65 2.06 -12.91
CA PHE A 106 -9.68 3.03 -14.02
C PHE A 106 -10.95 3.03 -14.89
N GLY A 107 -11.97 2.21 -14.58
CA GLY A 107 -13.23 2.13 -15.34
C GLY A 107 -13.83 3.49 -15.76
N GLU A 108 -14.35 3.55 -17.00
CA GLU A 108 -14.68 4.75 -17.82
C GLU A 108 -14.87 6.08 -17.07
N GLY A 109 -13.77 6.86 -17.03
CA GLY A 109 -13.73 8.31 -17.22
C GLY A 109 -14.56 9.21 -16.31
N ILE A 110 -13.88 9.89 -15.37
CA ILE A 110 -13.86 11.34 -15.17
C ILE A 110 -12.76 11.63 -14.13
N ALA A 111 -11.81 12.50 -14.48
CA ALA A 111 -10.79 13.00 -13.57
C ALA A 111 -11.42 14.03 -12.62
N GLY A 112 -11.35 13.77 -11.31
CA GLY A 112 -11.77 14.70 -10.27
C GLY A 112 -11.75 14.03 -8.90
N GLU A 113 -11.12 14.68 -7.94
CA GLU A 113 -11.10 14.25 -6.54
C GLU A 113 -12.48 14.53 -5.93
N ARG A 114 -13.25 13.48 -5.68
CA ARG A 114 -14.58 13.58 -5.08
C ARG A 114 -14.56 12.89 -3.73
N THR A 115 -14.86 13.64 -2.68
CA THR A 115 -15.12 13.07 -1.35
C THR A 115 -16.50 12.46 -1.33
N ASP A 116 -16.59 11.15 -1.53
CA ASP A 116 -17.86 10.42 -1.52
C ASP A 116 -18.15 9.79 -0.15
N THR A 117 -17.17 9.71 0.75
CA THR A 117 -17.31 9.11 2.09
C THR A 117 -16.67 10.00 3.15
N ILE A 118 -17.44 10.31 4.20
CA ILE A 118 -16.98 11.08 5.37
C ILE A 118 -17.48 10.35 6.60
N GLY A 119 -16.61 10.08 7.57
CA GLY A 119 -17.00 9.44 8.82
C GLY A 119 -16.07 9.80 9.97
N ILE A 120 -16.60 9.76 11.20
CA ILE A 120 -15.81 9.96 12.42
C ILE A 120 -15.71 8.62 13.12
N LEU A 121 -14.49 8.14 13.32
CA LEU A 121 -14.17 6.97 14.12
C LEU A 121 -13.72 7.43 15.50
N ARG A 122 -14.41 7.01 16.56
CA ARG A 122 -14.04 7.23 17.95
C ARG A 122 -13.52 5.94 18.55
N ILE A 123 -12.35 6.02 19.20
CA ILE A 123 -11.75 4.91 19.95
C ILE A 123 -11.66 5.35 21.42
N ASP A 124 -12.29 4.60 22.33
CA ASP A 124 -12.38 4.96 23.76
C ASP A 124 -12.29 3.70 24.62
N ASP A 125 -11.22 3.52 25.40
CA ASP A 125 -11.00 2.41 26.36
C ASP A 125 -11.39 0.99 25.86
N GLY A 126 -11.16 0.73 24.56
CA GLY A 126 -11.44 -0.56 23.91
C GLY A 126 -12.78 -0.64 23.18
N ASP A 127 -13.63 0.38 23.30
CA ASP A 127 -14.83 0.56 22.50
C ASP A 127 -14.50 1.38 21.24
N VAL A 128 -14.99 0.89 20.10
CA VAL A 128 -14.84 1.54 18.80
C VAL A 128 -16.23 1.94 18.30
N SER A 129 -16.45 3.23 18.08
CA SER A 129 -17.72 3.79 17.61
C SER A 129 -17.52 4.55 16.31
N LEU A 130 -18.47 4.42 15.38
CA LEU A 130 -18.43 5.14 14.10
C LEU A 130 -19.67 6.01 13.93
N LEU A 131 -19.45 7.24 13.48
CA LEU A 131 -20.50 8.12 12.97
C LEU A 131 -20.27 8.37 11.47
N ALA A 132 -21.07 7.76 10.62
CA ALA A 132 -21.07 8.08 9.18
C ALA A 132 -21.75 9.44 8.95
N ILE A 133 -21.08 10.32 8.21
CA ILE A 133 -21.60 11.64 7.86
C ILE A 133 -22.06 11.61 6.40
N PRO A 134 -23.35 11.87 6.12
CA PRO A 134 -23.82 11.97 4.75
C PRO A 134 -23.10 13.09 4.01
N ARG A 135 -22.51 12.81 2.84
CA ARG A 135 -21.78 13.82 2.04
C ARG A 135 -22.61 15.04 1.64
N ASP A 136 -23.93 14.87 1.57
CA ASP A 136 -24.91 15.90 1.20
C ASP A 136 -25.52 16.58 2.45
N LEU A 137 -24.99 16.32 3.65
CA LEU A 137 -25.37 17.01 4.88
C LEU A 137 -25.22 18.52 4.69
N TYR A 138 -26.29 19.25 4.97
CA TYR A 138 -26.32 20.70 4.82
C TYR A 138 -25.76 21.36 6.08
N VAL A 139 -24.67 22.10 5.91
CA VAL A 139 -23.83 22.68 6.96
C VAL A 139 -23.49 24.13 6.66
N ASP A 140 -23.32 24.95 7.67
CA ASP A 140 -22.74 26.29 7.50
C ASP A 140 -21.21 26.21 7.62
N THR A 141 -20.52 26.76 6.62
CA THR A 141 -19.05 26.75 6.53
C THR A 141 -18.44 28.08 6.95
N GLY A 142 -19.23 29.01 7.49
CA GLY A 142 -18.83 30.41 7.76
C GLY A 142 -18.81 31.27 6.49
N ALA A 143 -18.61 30.66 5.32
CA ALA A 143 -18.82 31.27 4.00
C ALA A 143 -20.27 31.13 3.48
N GLY A 144 -21.19 30.67 4.36
CA GLY A 144 -22.59 30.41 4.06
C GLY A 144 -22.94 28.93 3.96
N PRO A 145 -24.25 28.63 3.92
CA PRO A 145 -24.76 27.28 3.99
C PRO A 145 -24.52 26.51 2.68
N THR A 146 -24.01 25.30 2.80
CA THR A 146 -23.67 24.43 1.67
C THR A 146 -23.75 22.95 2.07
N ARG A 147 -23.45 22.05 1.13
CA ARG A 147 -23.23 20.65 1.46
C ARG A 147 -21.82 20.42 2.01
N ILE A 148 -21.66 19.50 2.95
CA ILE A 148 -20.38 19.24 3.62
C ILE A 148 -19.27 18.80 2.64
N ASN A 149 -19.60 18.05 1.59
CA ASN A 149 -18.63 17.71 0.54
C ASN A 149 -18.10 18.94 -0.21
N ALA A 150 -18.89 20.02 -0.32
CA ALA A 150 -18.45 21.28 -0.90
C ALA A 150 -17.59 22.10 0.05
N ALA A 151 -17.55 21.78 1.35
CA ALA A 151 -16.57 22.34 2.29
C ALA A 151 -15.17 21.82 1.94
N PHE A 152 -15.04 20.50 1.76
CA PHE A 152 -13.81 19.86 1.32
C PHE A 152 -13.36 20.36 -0.06
N ALA A 153 -14.26 20.35 -1.05
CA ALA A 153 -13.91 20.77 -2.42
C ALA A 153 -13.47 22.24 -2.54
N ARG A 154 -13.81 23.10 -1.57
CA ARG A 154 -13.46 24.54 -1.59
C ARG A 154 -12.26 24.90 -0.71
N GLY A 155 -12.14 24.27 0.45
CA GLY A 155 -11.14 24.62 1.46
C GLY A 155 -10.28 23.45 1.92
N GLY A 156 -10.38 22.30 1.25
CA GLY A 156 -9.62 21.10 1.54
C GLY A 156 -9.92 20.47 2.90
N PRO A 157 -9.02 19.61 3.39
CA PRO A 157 -9.12 18.93 4.68
C PRO A 157 -9.37 19.88 5.86
N ALA A 158 -8.65 21.01 5.92
CA ALA A 158 -8.72 21.95 7.03
C ALA A 158 -10.13 22.54 7.20
N GLN A 159 -10.73 23.00 6.10
CA GLN A 159 -12.09 23.53 6.11
C GLN A 159 -13.11 22.46 6.51
N LEU A 160 -12.92 21.21 6.07
CA LEU A 160 -13.81 20.11 6.43
C LEU A 160 -13.74 19.81 7.94
N VAL A 161 -12.55 19.73 8.51
CA VAL A 161 -12.36 19.51 9.96
C VAL A 161 -13.03 20.62 10.76
N THR A 162 -12.76 21.89 10.45
CA THR A 162 -13.40 23.02 11.13
C THR A 162 -14.91 22.95 11.01
N THR A 163 -15.44 22.67 9.82
CA THR A 163 -16.89 22.56 9.60
C THR A 163 -17.52 21.45 10.45
N VAL A 164 -16.85 20.30 10.56
CA VAL A 164 -17.31 19.17 11.39
C VAL A 164 -17.32 19.56 12.87
N GLN A 165 -16.23 20.15 13.37
CA GLN A 165 -16.14 20.58 14.77
C GLN A 165 -17.19 21.63 15.11
N ASP A 166 -17.36 22.65 14.26
CA ASP A 166 -18.29 23.75 14.51
C ASP A 166 -19.76 23.30 14.42
N GLN A 167 -20.10 22.50 13.41
CA GLN A 167 -21.50 22.17 13.11
C GLN A 167 -22.00 20.95 13.88
N LEU A 168 -21.12 20.00 14.19
CA LEU A 168 -21.47 18.79 14.93
C LEU A 168 -21.03 18.85 16.40
N SER A 169 -20.22 19.84 16.79
CA SER A 169 -19.66 19.96 18.15
C SER A 169 -18.88 18.72 18.58
N ILE A 170 -18.20 18.07 17.63
CA ILE A 170 -17.35 16.89 17.85
C ILE A 170 -15.90 17.31 17.56
N GLY A 171 -15.06 17.35 18.59
CA GLY A 171 -13.62 17.59 18.43
C GLY A 171 -12.95 16.48 17.63
N ILE A 172 -12.04 16.82 16.73
CA ILE A 172 -11.31 15.87 15.89
C ILE A 172 -9.85 15.86 16.32
N ASP A 173 -9.30 14.70 16.65
CA ASP A 173 -7.90 14.52 17.06
C ASP A 173 -6.98 14.21 15.89
N HIS A 174 -7.49 13.47 14.90
CA HIS A 174 -6.72 13.03 13.74
C HIS A 174 -7.55 13.11 12.46
N TYR A 175 -6.86 13.36 11.35
CA TYR A 175 -7.44 13.36 10.01
C TYR A 175 -6.77 12.26 9.17
N LEU A 176 -7.59 11.48 8.47
CA LEU A 176 -7.16 10.42 7.59
C LEU A 176 -7.88 10.58 6.25
N GLU A 177 -7.10 10.82 5.20
CA GLU A 177 -7.59 10.72 3.83
C GLU A 177 -7.28 9.33 3.28
N VAL A 178 -8.26 8.69 2.66
CA VAL A 178 -8.17 7.34 2.11
C VAL A 178 -8.54 7.42 0.64
N ASP A 179 -7.59 7.18 -0.24
CA ASP A 179 -7.84 7.01 -1.67
C ASP A 179 -8.15 5.54 -2.00
N PHE A 180 -8.25 5.20 -3.29
CA PHE A 180 -8.48 3.81 -3.69
C PHE A 180 -7.32 2.88 -3.37
N ALA A 181 -6.07 3.35 -3.44
CA ALA A 181 -4.91 2.52 -3.15
C ALA A 181 -4.90 2.18 -1.65
N GLY A 182 -5.05 3.18 -0.78
CA GLY A 182 -5.14 3.00 0.66
C GLY A 182 -6.33 2.12 1.08
N PHE A 183 -7.46 2.22 0.39
CA PHE A 183 -8.61 1.33 0.60
C PHE A 183 -8.27 -0.14 0.30
N LEU A 184 -7.61 -0.41 -0.83
CA LEU A 184 -7.26 -1.76 -1.24
C LEU A 184 -6.24 -2.37 -0.28
N SER A 185 -5.20 -1.61 0.06
CA SER A 185 -4.18 -1.97 1.05
C SER A 185 -4.78 -2.28 2.43
N LEU A 186 -5.78 -1.49 2.87
CA LEU A 186 -6.49 -1.74 4.12
C LEU A 186 -7.21 -3.09 4.11
N VAL A 187 -7.96 -3.38 3.03
CA VAL A 187 -8.71 -4.63 2.92
C VAL A 187 -7.75 -5.83 2.84
N ASP A 188 -6.66 -5.70 2.09
CA ASP A 188 -5.63 -6.74 2.00
C ASP A 188 -4.95 -7.00 3.36
N ALA A 189 -4.65 -5.94 4.12
CA ALA A 189 -4.08 -6.05 5.46
C ALA A 189 -5.03 -6.76 6.45
N LEU A 190 -6.34 -6.59 6.27
CA LEU A 190 -7.36 -7.31 7.05
C LEU A 190 -7.54 -8.77 6.60
N GLY A 191 -6.98 -9.16 5.45
CA GLY A 191 -7.19 -10.47 4.85
C GLY A 191 -8.57 -10.62 4.18
N GLY A 192 -9.20 -9.50 3.79
CA GLY A 192 -10.55 -9.47 3.24
C GLY A 192 -11.61 -9.00 4.25
N VAL A 193 -12.81 -8.73 3.74
CA VAL A 193 -13.95 -8.22 4.53
C VAL A 193 -15.18 -9.07 4.26
N THR A 194 -15.79 -9.61 5.32
CA THR A 194 -17.01 -10.40 5.18
C THR A 194 -18.25 -9.49 5.05
N ILE A 195 -19.01 -9.66 3.98
CA ILE A 195 -20.29 -9.00 3.73
C ILE A 195 -21.39 -10.06 3.63
N ASP A 196 -22.52 -9.82 4.27
CA ASP A 196 -23.71 -10.65 4.12
C ASP A 196 -24.48 -10.24 2.86
N PHE A 197 -24.60 -11.18 1.92
CA PHE A 197 -25.37 -11.01 0.69
C PHE A 197 -26.71 -11.75 0.80
N PRO A 198 -27.86 -11.08 0.71
CA PRO A 198 -29.16 -11.77 0.77
C PRO A 198 -29.35 -12.73 -0.40
N HIS A 199 -28.73 -12.42 -1.54
CA HIS A 199 -28.81 -13.16 -2.79
C HIS A 199 -27.46 -13.09 -3.54
N PRO A 200 -27.16 -14.05 -4.45
CA PRO A 200 -26.05 -13.90 -5.38
C PRO A 200 -26.17 -12.58 -6.14
N ALA A 201 -25.06 -11.89 -6.32
CA ALA A 201 -25.04 -10.52 -6.81
C ALA A 201 -23.93 -10.28 -7.82
N ARG A 202 -24.17 -9.39 -8.77
CA ARG A 202 -23.16 -8.98 -9.75
C ARG A 202 -23.37 -7.56 -10.23
N ASP A 203 -22.28 -6.96 -10.71
CA ASP A 203 -22.31 -5.71 -11.47
C ASP A 203 -21.22 -5.76 -12.55
N PRO A 204 -21.59 -6.07 -13.81
CA PRO A 204 -20.63 -6.18 -14.90
C PRO A 204 -19.82 -4.91 -15.17
N LYS A 205 -20.29 -3.73 -14.71
CA LYS A 205 -19.57 -2.46 -14.90
C LYS A 205 -18.53 -2.22 -13.83
N SER A 206 -18.78 -2.63 -12.58
CA SER A 206 -17.78 -2.54 -11.52
C SER A 206 -16.89 -3.77 -11.42
N GLY A 207 -17.28 -4.88 -12.05
CA GLY A 207 -16.59 -6.17 -11.95
C GLY A 207 -17.04 -7.03 -10.77
N LEU A 208 -18.08 -6.60 -10.03
CA LEU A 208 -18.57 -7.36 -8.88
C LEU A 208 -19.15 -8.69 -9.33
N GLN A 209 -18.71 -9.78 -8.70
CA GLN A 209 -19.27 -11.11 -8.91
C GLN A 209 -19.30 -11.90 -7.60
N VAL A 210 -20.51 -12.23 -7.15
CA VAL A 210 -20.78 -12.99 -5.93
C VAL A 210 -21.78 -14.10 -6.28
N ASP A 211 -21.30 -15.34 -6.30
CA ASP A 211 -22.09 -16.47 -6.79
C ASP A 211 -23.01 -17.10 -5.73
N THR A 212 -22.85 -16.72 -4.46
CA THR A 212 -23.58 -17.32 -3.33
C THR A 212 -24.27 -16.28 -2.45
N ALA A 213 -25.32 -16.69 -1.75
CA ALA A 213 -25.95 -15.88 -0.69
C ALA A 213 -25.34 -16.23 0.68
N GLY A 214 -25.53 -15.34 1.65
CA GLY A 214 -24.99 -15.42 2.99
C GLY A 214 -23.67 -14.65 3.14
N PRO A 215 -22.87 -14.95 4.19
CA PRO A 215 -21.60 -14.28 4.43
C PRO A 215 -20.58 -14.68 3.36
N VAL A 216 -20.07 -13.68 2.64
CA VAL A 216 -19.03 -13.83 1.63
C VAL A 216 -17.86 -12.93 1.99
N GLU A 217 -16.66 -13.51 2.05
CA GLU A 217 -15.42 -12.76 2.22
C GLU A 217 -15.02 -12.13 0.88
N LEU A 218 -14.96 -10.80 0.85
CA LEU A 218 -14.52 -10.04 -0.30
C LEU A 218 -13.04 -9.71 -0.13
N ASP A 219 -12.22 -10.09 -1.11
CA ASP A 219 -10.87 -9.56 -1.27
C ASP A 219 -10.90 -8.06 -1.65
N SER A 220 -9.75 -7.41 -1.72
CA SER A 220 -9.64 -5.99 -2.03
C SER A 220 -10.32 -5.61 -3.35
N ASP A 221 -10.15 -6.42 -4.40
CA ASP A 221 -10.76 -6.19 -5.71
C ASP A 221 -12.30 -6.30 -5.67
N MET A 222 -12.84 -7.37 -5.08
CA MET A 222 -14.28 -7.55 -4.95
C MET A 222 -14.90 -6.55 -3.97
N ALA A 223 -14.19 -6.16 -2.93
CA ALA A 223 -14.59 -5.11 -1.99
C ALA A 223 -14.71 -3.77 -2.72
N LEU A 224 -13.71 -3.41 -3.53
CA LEU A 224 -13.75 -2.19 -4.34
C LEU A 224 -14.87 -2.24 -5.38
N ALA A 225 -15.05 -3.38 -6.06
CA ALA A 225 -16.13 -3.59 -7.01
C ALA A 225 -17.52 -3.48 -6.36
N TYR A 226 -17.66 -3.92 -5.10
CA TYR A 226 -18.88 -3.82 -4.30
C TYR A 226 -19.22 -2.37 -3.95
N VAL A 227 -18.28 -1.60 -3.39
CA VAL A 227 -18.52 -0.19 -3.00
C VAL A 227 -18.68 0.75 -4.20
N ARG A 228 -18.15 0.38 -5.37
CA ARG A 228 -18.33 1.11 -6.63
C ARG A 228 -19.59 0.70 -7.41
N SER A 229 -20.26 -0.36 -7.01
CA SER A 229 -21.40 -0.88 -7.77
C SER A 229 -22.56 0.11 -7.84
N ARG A 230 -22.88 0.54 -9.06
CA ARG A 230 -24.01 1.43 -9.40
C ARG A 230 -25.11 0.71 -10.16
N ASN A 231 -24.81 -0.45 -10.75
CA ASN A 231 -25.70 -1.22 -11.59
C ASN A 231 -25.87 -2.62 -10.99
N TYR A 232 -26.07 -2.66 -9.68
CA TYR A 232 -26.16 -3.89 -8.90
C TYR A 232 -27.35 -4.74 -9.34
N ILE A 233 -27.09 -6.03 -9.55
CA ILE A 233 -28.05 -7.04 -9.97
C ILE A 233 -28.02 -8.17 -8.95
N GLU A 234 -29.17 -8.52 -8.40
CA GLU A 234 -29.36 -9.68 -7.55
C GLU A 234 -30.07 -10.80 -8.32
N LEU A 235 -29.73 -12.05 -8.02
CA LEU A 235 -30.45 -13.22 -8.51
C LEU A 235 -31.40 -13.71 -7.43
N VAL A 236 -32.68 -13.36 -7.55
CA VAL A 236 -33.72 -13.80 -6.61
C VAL A 236 -34.58 -14.86 -7.28
N ASP A 237 -34.57 -16.06 -6.72
CA ASP A 237 -35.26 -17.23 -7.28
C ASP A 237 -34.88 -17.53 -8.76
N GLY A 238 -33.62 -17.26 -9.11
CA GLY A 238 -33.10 -17.44 -10.47
C GLY A 238 -33.48 -16.33 -11.45
N VAL A 239 -34.16 -15.27 -11.00
CA VAL A 239 -34.51 -14.10 -11.82
C VAL A 239 -33.61 -12.93 -11.46
N GLU A 240 -32.98 -12.36 -12.48
CA GLU A 240 -32.17 -11.14 -12.32
C GLU A 240 -33.07 -9.94 -11.99
N ARG A 241 -32.81 -9.32 -10.84
CA ARG A 241 -33.41 -8.06 -10.44
C ARG A 241 -32.33 -7.00 -10.32
N ARG A 242 -32.45 -5.95 -11.12
CA ARG A 242 -31.61 -4.77 -10.97
C ARG A 242 -32.12 -3.93 -9.81
N ASP A 243 -31.21 -3.50 -8.96
CA ASP A 243 -31.46 -2.49 -7.94
C ASP A 243 -31.87 -1.16 -8.61
N PRO A 244 -33.12 -0.68 -8.42
CA PRO A 244 -33.61 0.52 -9.07
C PRO A 244 -33.04 1.80 -8.43
N THR A 245 -32.38 1.68 -7.27
CA THR A 245 -32.00 2.82 -6.45
C THR A 245 -30.63 3.42 -6.80
N ALA A 246 -29.87 2.73 -7.66
CA ALA A 246 -28.58 3.14 -8.23
C ALA A 246 -27.63 3.79 -7.19
N ASP A 247 -27.63 5.13 -7.11
CA ASP A 247 -26.80 5.89 -6.18
C ASP A 247 -27.21 5.73 -4.71
N LEU A 248 -28.50 5.60 -4.41
CA LEU A 248 -28.97 5.37 -3.04
C LEU A 248 -28.52 3.99 -2.53
N GLY A 249 -28.68 2.95 -3.35
CA GLY A 249 -28.19 1.61 -3.03
C GLY A 249 -26.66 1.57 -2.91
N ARG A 250 -25.93 2.38 -3.68
CA ARG A 250 -24.48 2.53 -3.52
C ARG A 250 -24.09 3.10 -2.16
N VAL A 251 -24.79 4.15 -1.69
CA VAL A 251 -24.53 4.73 -0.36
C VAL A 251 -24.82 3.71 0.75
N GLU A 252 -25.90 2.94 0.63
CA GLU A 252 -26.20 1.87 1.60
C GLU A 252 -25.10 0.78 1.61
N ARG A 253 -24.65 0.33 0.43
CA ARG A 253 -23.55 -0.64 0.31
C ARG A 253 -22.24 -0.11 0.90
N GLN A 254 -21.91 1.16 0.68
CA GLN A 254 -20.74 1.80 1.29
C GLN A 254 -20.83 1.84 2.81
N GLN A 255 -21.99 2.20 3.36
CA GLN A 255 -22.22 2.19 4.81
C GLN A 255 -22.13 0.77 5.39
N ARG A 256 -22.72 -0.22 4.73
CA ARG A 256 -22.62 -1.64 5.12
C ARG A 256 -21.19 -2.15 5.06
N PHE A 257 -20.46 -1.77 4.01
CA PHE A 257 -19.06 -2.14 3.85
C PHE A 257 -18.20 -1.55 4.98
N LEU A 258 -18.31 -0.25 5.23
CA LEU A 258 -17.62 0.41 6.33
C LEU A 258 -17.93 -0.28 7.65
N ALA A 259 -19.20 -0.53 7.95
CA ALA A 259 -19.59 -1.26 9.15
C ALA A 259 -18.91 -2.64 9.26
N ALA A 260 -18.75 -3.37 8.15
CA ALA A 260 -18.07 -4.66 8.12
C ALA A 260 -16.54 -4.56 8.29
N VAL A 261 -15.88 -3.57 7.67
CA VAL A 261 -14.46 -3.26 7.92
C VAL A 261 -14.25 -3.00 9.42
N PHE A 262 -15.10 -2.16 10.01
CA PHE A 262 -14.97 -1.81 11.43
C PHE A 262 -15.34 -2.97 12.37
N ALA A 263 -16.31 -3.81 12.01
CA ALA A 263 -16.58 -5.04 12.75
C ALA A 263 -15.39 -6.01 12.71
N SER A 264 -14.71 -6.08 11.57
CA SER A 264 -13.48 -6.87 11.41
C SER A 264 -12.36 -6.30 12.29
N LEU A 265 -12.18 -4.98 12.28
CA LEU A 265 -11.22 -4.26 13.14
C LEU A 265 -11.50 -4.45 14.64
N GLY A 266 -12.75 -4.34 15.08
CA GLY A 266 -13.16 -4.56 16.48
C GLY A 266 -13.08 -6.02 16.92
N GLY A 267 -13.22 -6.96 15.97
CA GLY A 267 -12.98 -8.39 16.19
C GLY A 267 -11.49 -8.72 16.34
N THR A 268 -10.62 -8.05 15.56
CA THR A 268 -9.17 -8.10 15.73
C THR A 268 -8.75 -7.29 16.95
N ARG A 269 -8.74 -7.92 18.13
CA ARG A 269 -8.06 -7.42 19.34
C ARG A 269 -6.53 -7.29 19.19
N ASN A 270 -6.00 -7.25 17.97
CA ASN A 270 -4.58 -7.24 17.69
C ASN A 270 -4.15 -5.81 17.33
N PRO A 271 -3.40 -5.11 18.21
CA PRO A 271 -2.97 -3.75 17.97
C PRO A 271 -2.02 -3.64 16.76
N PHE A 272 -1.38 -4.74 16.35
CA PHE A 272 -0.49 -4.76 15.18
C PHE A 272 -1.25 -4.75 13.85
N THR A 273 -2.41 -5.40 13.76
CA THR A 273 -3.24 -5.33 12.53
C THR A 273 -3.92 -3.98 12.40
N LEU A 274 -4.22 -3.30 13.51
CA LEU A 274 -4.69 -1.91 13.49
C LEU A 274 -3.59 -0.97 13.01
N LEU A 275 -2.34 -1.19 13.43
CA LEU A 275 -1.19 -0.41 12.98
C LEU A 275 -0.82 -0.71 11.51
N GLU A 276 -0.88 -1.96 11.06
CA GLU A 276 -0.69 -2.34 9.65
C GLU A 276 -1.82 -1.83 8.75
N ALA A 277 -3.07 -1.86 9.22
CA ALA A 277 -4.21 -1.25 8.55
C ALA A 277 -4.05 0.27 8.40
N LEU A 278 -3.55 0.94 9.44
CA LEU A 278 -3.29 2.39 9.41
C LEU A 278 -2.05 2.74 8.56
N ASP A 279 -1.00 1.90 8.58
CA ASP A 279 0.18 2.07 7.72
C ASP A 279 -0.16 1.81 6.24
N GLY A 280 -0.98 0.79 5.93
CA GLY A 280 -1.40 0.45 4.57
C GLY A 280 -2.32 1.49 3.92
N VAL A 281 -3.04 2.29 4.71
CA VAL A 281 -3.80 3.46 4.24
C VAL A 281 -2.90 4.67 3.96
N SER A 282 -1.67 4.65 4.47
CA SER A 282 -0.72 5.77 4.42
C SER A 282 0.35 5.65 3.31
N ASP A 283 0.31 4.54 2.56
CA ASP A 283 1.11 4.26 1.36
C ASP A 283 0.42 4.74 0.06
#